data_AF-A0A1I6XTN7-F1
#
_entry.id   AF-A0A1I6XTN7-F1
#
_cell.length_a   1.000
_cell.length_b   1.000
_cell.length_c   1.000
_cell.angle_alpha   90.00
_cell.angle_beta   90.00
_cell.angle_gamma   90.00
#
_symmetry.space_group_name_H-M   'P 1'
#
loop_
_entity.id
_entity.type
_entity.pdbx_description
1 polymer ?
#
loop_
_entity_poly.entity_id
_entity_poly.type
_entity_poly.pdbx_seq_one_letter_code
_entity_poly.pdbx_strand_id
1 'polypeptide(L)'
;MSDTAHPLLPPGTPLLRRATDAVQVGGVDGGDGVLVGPAPGAVTELLRGLDGRRTQGAVLADAAGAGLEPRSVAALLDHLRVTGALVDLDAADLLAADAGPAAAARTAAEVPAARDPDGAVRWHARRRACVVVEGATRVGVPVATLLAASGVGRVSVRDEGVATAGDTVAGGLTAADEGRPRTLAAADAVRRASPLTDLRPLPPGTTPDLVVLARPWGASDPLLAGLHDAGVTHLVAAVRGDTGVVGPWWCPA
;
A
#
# COMPACT_ATOMS: atom_id res chain seq x y z
N MET A 1 -22.90 7.40 -14.76
CA MET A 1 -22.55 6.71 -13.50
C MET A 1 -22.33 5.25 -13.83
N SER A 2 -21.14 4.70 -13.58
CA SER A 2 -20.81 3.35 -14.04
C SER A 2 -21.43 2.33 -13.10
N ASP A 3 -22.49 1.66 -13.53
CA ASP A 3 -23.12 0.54 -12.80
C ASP A 3 -22.13 -0.61 -12.50
N THR A 4 -21.00 -0.61 -13.21
CA THR A 4 -19.89 -1.55 -13.12
C THR A 4 -18.79 -1.14 -12.14
N ALA A 5 -18.84 0.05 -11.54
CA ALA A 5 -17.86 0.47 -10.54
C ALA A 5 -17.94 -0.43 -9.31
N HIS A 6 -16.82 -0.65 -8.64
CA HIS A 6 -16.74 -1.51 -7.46
C HIS A 6 -16.44 -0.68 -6.20
N PRO A 7 -17.47 -0.18 -5.51
CA PRO A 7 -17.29 0.74 -4.38
C PRO A 7 -16.63 0.05 -3.18
N LEU A 8 -15.53 0.64 -2.71
CA LEU A 8 -14.81 0.30 -1.50
C LEU A 8 -14.83 1.52 -0.56
N LEU A 9 -15.37 1.31 0.63
CA LEU A 9 -15.14 2.21 1.76
C LEU A 9 -13.91 1.68 2.53
N PRO A 10 -12.81 2.45 2.62
CA PRO A 10 -11.64 2.04 3.38
C PRO A 10 -12.02 1.59 4.80
N PRO A 11 -11.52 0.44 5.29
CA PRO A 11 -11.88 -0.08 6.61
C PRO A 11 -11.59 0.87 7.78
N GLY A 12 -10.61 1.77 7.61
CA GLY A 12 -10.27 2.80 8.58
C GLY A 12 -11.20 4.01 8.58
N THR A 13 -12.15 4.11 7.65
CA THR A 13 -13.07 5.25 7.57
C THR A 13 -14.01 5.24 8.77
N PRO A 14 -13.98 6.28 9.63
CA PRO A 14 -14.79 6.33 10.84
C PRO A 14 -16.27 6.49 10.48
N LEU A 15 -17.11 5.66 11.11
CA LEU A 15 -18.57 5.76 11.07
C LEU A 15 -19.06 6.14 12.47
N LEU A 16 -19.38 7.43 12.64
CA LEU A 16 -19.73 8.00 13.94
C LEU A 16 -21.22 8.24 14.06
N ARG A 17 -21.84 7.73 15.13
CA ARG A 17 -23.21 8.09 15.46
C ARG A 17 -23.25 9.49 16.05
N ARG A 18 -23.85 10.45 15.34
CA ARG A 18 -23.94 11.87 15.77
C ARG A 18 -25.28 12.20 16.43
N ALA A 19 -26.34 11.54 16.00
CA ALA A 19 -27.67 11.65 16.59
C ALA A 19 -28.40 10.30 16.55
N THR A 20 -29.61 10.25 17.10
CA THR A 20 -30.46 9.04 17.07
C THR A 20 -30.68 8.56 15.63
N ASP A 21 -30.81 9.50 14.71
CA ASP A 21 -31.13 9.38 13.29
C ASP A 21 -30.04 9.96 12.39
N ALA A 22 -28.78 10.00 12.83
CA ALA A 22 -27.69 10.48 11.99
C ALA A 22 -26.36 9.74 12.21
N VAL A 23 -25.70 9.40 11.11
CA VAL A 23 -24.34 8.85 11.05
C VAL A 23 -23.45 9.75 10.22
N GLN A 24 -22.30 10.13 10.77
CA GLN A 24 -21.23 10.78 10.05
C GLN A 24 -20.26 9.73 9.50
N VAL A 25 -19.90 9.88 8.23
CA VAL A 25 -18.87 9.09 7.54
C VAL A 25 -17.65 9.98 7.31
N GLY A 26 -16.49 9.56 7.81
CA GLY A 26 -15.24 10.32 7.64
C GLY A 26 -15.21 11.64 8.41
N GLY A 27 -14.31 12.54 8.01
CA GLY A 27 -14.22 13.92 8.51
C GLY A 27 -13.80 14.10 9.98
N VAL A 28 -13.12 13.11 10.58
CA VAL A 28 -12.59 13.24 11.95
C VAL A 28 -11.16 13.81 11.97
N ASP A 29 -10.42 13.63 10.87
CA ASP A 29 -9.01 14.01 10.74
C ASP A 29 -8.83 15.36 10.01
N GLY A 30 -9.85 16.22 10.05
CA GLY A 30 -9.83 17.55 9.43
C GLY A 30 -10.22 17.60 7.95
N GLY A 31 -10.50 16.46 7.32
CA GLY A 31 -11.10 16.39 5.98
C GLY A 31 -12.62 16.54 5.97
N ASP A 32 -13.20 16.56 4.78
CA ASP A 32 -14.66 16.57 4.61
C ASP A 32 -15.30 15.28 5.14
N GLY A 33 -16.48 15.41 5.74
CA GLY A 33 -17.28 14.29 6.24
C GLY A 33 -18.69 14.35 5.69
N VAL A 34 -19.32 13.19 5.52
CA VAL A 34 -20.69 13.08 5.02
C VAL A 34 -21.63 12.75 6.16
N LEU A 35 -22.63 13.60 6.41
CA LEU A 35 -23.68 13.33 7.38
C LEU A 35 -24.88 12.68 6.68
N VAL A 36 -25.22 11.47 7.10
CA VAL A 36 -26.37 10.71 6.59
C VAL A 36 -27.46 10.73 7.65
N GLY A 37 -28.68 11.11 7.25
CA GLY A 37 -29.86 11.16 8.12
C GLY A 37 -30.50 9.79 8.37
N PRO A 38 -31.70 9.51 7.81
CA PRO A 38 -32.51 8.40 8.30
C PRO A 38 -31.90 7.01 8.06
N ALA A 39 -32.29 6.07 8.94
CA ALA A 39 -31.86 4.66 8.96
C ALA A 39 -30.35 4.43 9.20
N PRO A 40 -29.75 5.02 10.26
CA PRO A 40 -28.31 4.91 10.51
C PRO A 40 -27.79 3.47 10.65
N GLY A 41 -28.62 2.54 11.15
CA GLY A 41 -28.26 1.13 11.26
C GLY A 41 -28.04 0.46 9.90
N ALA A 42 -29.06 0.50 9.03
CA ALA A 42 -29.02 -0.10 7.69
C ALA A 42 -27.96 0.58 6.80
N VAL A 43 -27.82 1.91 6.90
CA VAL A 43 -26.76 2.64 6.19
C VAL A 43 -25.38 2.20 6.68
N THR A 44 -25.17 2.08 8.00
CA THR A 44 -23.87 1.66 8.54
C THR A 44 -23.52 0.23 8.11
N GLU A 45 -24.50 -0.68 8.10
CA GLU A 45 -24.31 -2.05 7.63
C GLU A 45 -23.95 -2.09 6.14
N LEU A 46 -24.68 -1.33 5.32
CA LEU A 46 -24.38 -1.16 3.89
C LEU A 46 -22.94 -0.65 3.69
N LEU A 47 -22.57 0.44 4.38
CA LEU A 47 -21.26 1.09 4.28
C LEU A 47 -20.11 0.15 4.71
N ARG A 48 -20.30 -0.62 5.80
CA ARG A 48 -19.32 -1.63 6.24
C ARG A 48 -19.17 -2.78 5.26
N GLY A 49 -20.19 -3.04 4.45
CA GLY A 49 -20.16 -4.04 3.39
C GLY A 49 -19.47 -3.57 2.11
N LEU A 50 -19.14 -2.29 1.96
CA LEU A 50 -18.48 -1.76 0.76
C LEU A 50 -17.00 -2.17 0.74
N ASP A 51 -16.74 -3.40 0.29
CA ASP A 51 -15.43 -4.03 0.25
C ASP A 51 -14.81 -4.03 -1.17
N GLY A 52 -15.45 -3.35 -2.12
CA GLY A 52 -15.03 -3.32 -3.53
C GLY A 52 -15.24 -4.64 -4.29
N ARG A 53 -15.87 -5.67 -3.71
CA ARG A 53 -16.08 -6.94 -4.44
C ARG A 53 -17.34 -6.93 -5.30
N ARG A 54 -18.35 -6.16 -4.87
CA ARG A 54 -19.64 -6.03 -5.54
C ARG A 54 -19.64 -4.82 -6.46
N THR A 55 -20.34 -4.94 -7.58
CA THR A 55 -20.60 -3.79 -8.45
C THR A 55 -21.59 -2.84 -7.76
N GLN A 56 -21.58 -1.57 -8.15
CA GLN A 56 -22.53 -0.58 -7.65
C GLN A 56 -23.98 -1.04 -7.87
N GLY A 57 -24.31 -1.61 -9.03
CA GLY A 57 -25.65 -2.14 -9.29
C GLY A 57 -26.08 -3.20 -8.29
N ALA A 58 -25.18 -4.12 -7.92
CA ALA A 58 -25.45 -5.13 -6.90
C ALA A 58 -25.63 -4.49 -5.51
N VAL A 59 -24.80 -3.51 -5.16
CA VAL A 59 -24.93 -2.76 -3.90
C VAL A 59 -26.29 -2.03 -3.82
N LEU A 60 -26.74 -1.44 -4.92
CA LEU A 60 -28.04 -0.76 -4.98
C LEU A 60 -29.22 -1.74 -4.89
N ALA A 61 -29.10 -2.92 -5.50
CA ALA A 61 -30.09 -3.98 -5.40
C ALA A 61 -30.19 -4.55 -3.98
N ASP A 62 -29.06 -4.80 -3.33
CA ASP A 62 -28.99 -5.25 -1.93
C ASP A 62 -29.61 -4.21 -0.99
N ALA A 63 -29.31 -2.93 -1.22
CA ALA A 63 -29.87 -1.83 -0.44
C ALA A 63 -31.40 -1.74 -0.59
N ALA A 64 -31.93 -1.94 -1.80
CA ALA A 64 -33.37 -2.01 -2.05
C ALA A 64 -34.02 -3.15 -1.26
N GLY A 65 -33.39 -4.33 -1.25
CA GLY A 65 -33.84 -5.49 -0.46
C GLY A 65 -33.84 -5.22 1.05
N ALA A 66 -32.94 -4.36 1.53
CA ALA A 66 -32.87 -3.90 2.92
C ALA A 66 -33.82 -2.71 3.24
N GLY A 67 -34.64 -2.27 2.29
CA GLY A 67 -35.60 -1.17 2.48
C GLY A 67 -35.02 0.24 2.36
N LEU A 68 -33.79 0.38 1.83
CA LEU A 68 -33.19 1.68 1.52
C LEU A 68 -33.60 2.13 0.11
N GLU A 69 -33.84 3.43 -0.07
CA GLU A 69 -34.16 3.97 -1.39
C GLU A 69 -32.90 3.98 -2.30
N PRO A 70 -32.88 3.28 -3.45
CA PRO A 70 -31.69 3.15 -4.29
C PRO A 70 -31.14 4.50 -4.79
N ARG A 71 -32.01 5.49 -5.05
CA ARG A 71 -31.58 6.83 -5.47
C ARG A 71 -30.81 7.56 -4.37
N SER A 72 -31.29 7.49 -3.13
CA SER A 72 -30.61 8.08 -1.97
C SER A 72 -29.28 7.40 -1.70
N VAL A 73 -29.20 6.08 -1.88
CA VAL A 73 -27.94 5.34 -1.77
C VAL A 73 -26.96 5.74 -2.88
N ALA A 74 -27.41 5.82 -4.13
CA ALA A 74 -26.56 6.26 -5.24
C ALA A 74 -25.99 7.68 -5.00
N ALA A 75 -26.84 8.61 -4.53
CA ALA A 75 -26.42 9.97 -4.18
C ALA A 75 -25.40 9.99 -3.02
N LEU A 76 -25.58 9.11 -2.02
CA LEU A 76 -24.62 8.94 -0.92
C LEU A 76 -23.26 8.44 -1.44
N LEU A 77 -23.25 7.41 -2.29
CA LEU A 77 -22.01 6.86 -2.86
C LEU A 77 -21.26 7.93 -3.67
N ASP A 78 -21.98 8.70 -4.49
CA ASP A 78 -21.38 9.80 -5.26
C ASP A 78 -20.80 10.89 -4.35
N HIS A 79 -21.51 11.26 -3.28
CA HIS A 79 -21.01 12.26 -2.35
C HIS A 79 -19.76 11.76 -1.61
N LEU A 80 -19.72 10.49 -1.22
CA LEU A 80 -18.53 9.87 -0.62
C LEU A 80 -17.34 9.78 -1.58
N ARG A 81 -17.58 9.64 -2.89
CA ARG A 81 -16.50 9.72 -3.90
C ARG A 81 -15.95 11.13 -3.99
N VAL A 82 -16.83 12.13 -4.05
CA VAL A 82 -16.42 13.54 -4.14
C VAL A 82 -15.59 13.96 -2.93
N THR A 83 -15.90 13.47 -1.73
CA THR A 83 -15.09 13.73 -0.53
C THR A 83 -13.85 12.86 -0.40
N GLY A 84 -13.62 11.92 -1.33
CA GLY A 84 -12.48 10.98 -1.31
C GLY A 84 -12.57 9.89 -0.24
N ALA A 85 -13.70 9.81 0.48
CA ALA A 85 -13.97 8.80 1.49
C ALA A 85 -14.22 7.42 0.87
N LEU A 86 -14.85 7.37 -0.31
CA LEU A 86 -15.07 6.15 -1.08
C LEU A 86 -14.18 6.11 -2.31
N VAL A 87 -13.67 4.92 -2.63
CA VAL A 87 -12.94 4.65 -3.88
C VAL A 87 -13.64 3.56 -4.67
N ASP A 88 -13.46 3.60 -5.98
CA ASP A 88 -13.87 2.51 -6.84
C ASP A 88 -12.64 1.69 -7.25
N LEU A 89 -12.76 0.37 -7.15
CA LEU A 89 -11.79 -0.57 -7.70
C LEU A 89 -12.13 -0.87 -9.14
N ASP A 90 -11.10 -1.09 -9.97
CA ASP A 90 -11.28 -1.66 -11.29
C ASP A 90 -11.11 -3.19 -11.29
N ALA A 91 -11.44 -3.82 -12.41
CA ALA A 91 -11.31 -5.28 -12.53
C ALA A 91 -9.85 -5.76 -12.40
N ALA A 92 -8.86 -4.96 -12.82
CA ALA A 92 -7.46 -5.33 -12.72
C ALA A 92 -6.99 -5.34 -11.27
N ASP A 93 -7.40 -4.36 -10.46
CA ASP A 93 -7.14 -4.29 -9.03
C ASP A 93 -7.73 -5.48 -8.28
N LEU A 94 -8.95 -5.88 -8.63
CA LEU A 94 -9.59 -7.06 -8.04
C LEU A 94 -8.87 -8.36 -8.39
N LEU A 95 -8.36 -8.48 -9.62
CA LEU A 95 -7.58 -9.64 -10.07
C LEU A 95 -6.16 -9.68 -9.50
N ALA A 96 -5.62 -8.53 -9.08
CA ALA A 96 -4.30 -8.44 -8.46
C ALA A 96 -4.29 -8.85 -6.97
N ALA A 97 -5.45 -9.06 -6.37
CA ALA A 97 -5.57 -9.55 -5.00
C ALA A 97 -5.29 -11.05 -4.91
N ASP A 98 -4.39 -11.44 -4.00
CA ASP A 98 -4.12 -12.84 -3.69
C ASP A 98 -5.34 -13.51 -3.02
N ALA A 99 -5.52 -14.81 -3.26
CA ALA A 99 -6.68 -15.55 -2.75
C ALA A 99 -6.57 -15.87 -1.25
N GLY A 100 -7.73 -15.95 -0.59
CA GLY A 100 -7.86 -16.38 0.81
C GLY A 100 -8.05 -15.22 1.81
N PRO A 101 -8.62 -15.50 3.00
CA PRO A 101 -9.06 -14.46 3.93
C PRO A 101 -7.91 -13.59 4.46
N ALA A 102 -6.74 -14.18 4.73
CA ALA A 102 -5.58 -13.43 5.21
C ALA A 102 -4.99 -12.49 4.14
N ALA A 103 -5.01 -12.91 2.87
CA ALA A 103 -4.59 -12.08 1.76
C ALA A 103 -5.57 -10.92 1.54
N ALA A 104 -6.87 -11.22 1.51
CA ALA A 104 -7.93 -10.22 1.39
C ALA A 104 -7.85 -9.15 2.50
N ALA A 105 -7.61 -9.55 3.75
CA ALA A 105 -7.47 -8.62 4.87
C ALA A 105 -6.25 -7.69 4.70
N ARG A 106 -5.10 -8.22 4.26
CA ARG A 106 -3.90 -7.41 3.98
C ARG A 106 -4.13 -6.43 2.83
N THR A 107 -4.72 -6.91 1.73
CA THR A 107 -5.07 -6.07 0.58
C THR A 107 -6.03 -4.95 0.99
N ALA A 108 -7.09 -5.25 1.75
CA ALA A 108 -8.07 -4.25 2.17
C ALA A 108 -7.46 -3.12 3.03
N ALA A 109 -6.39 -3.40 3.79
CA ALA A 109 -5.69 -2.40 4.58
C ALA A 109 -4.85 -1.43 3.72
N GLU A 110 -4.31 -1.90 2.59
CA GLU A 110 -3.31 -1.15 1.81
C GLU A 110 -3.87 -0.52 0.52
N VAL A 111 -4.93 -1.10 -0.06
CA VAL A 111 -5.58 -0.60 -1.28
C VAL A 111 -5.95 0.88 -1.22
N PRO A 112 -6.48 1.43 -0.11
CA PRO A 112 -6.78 2.86 -0.03
C PRO A 112 -5.57 3.77 -0.22
N ALA A 113 -4.36 3.30 0.14
CA ALA A 113 -3.11 4.03 -0.05
C ALA A 113 -2.49 3.79 -1.45
N ALA A 114 -3.11 2.96 -2.29
CA ALA A 114 -2.66 2.68 -3.66
C ALA A 114 -3.23 3.65 -4.69
N ARG A 115 -3.49 4.90 -4.30
CA ARG A 115 -4.02 5.93 -5.21
C ARG A 115 -2.90 6.59 -6.02
N ASP A 116 -3.19 6.90 -7.27
CA ASP A 116 -2.37 7.79 -8.09
C ASP A 116 -2.67 9.27 -7.78
N PRO A 117 -1.94 10.23 -8.37
CA PRO A 117 -2.19 11.66 -8.14
C PRO A 117 -3.59 12.13 -8.55
N ASP A 118 -4.26 11.42 -9.46
CA ASP A 118 -5.63 11.70 -9.89
C ASP A 118 -6.67 11.06 -8.94
N GLY A 119 -6.22 10.34 -7.92
CA GLY A 119 -7.04 9.70 -6.90
C GLY A 119 -7.55 8.30 -7.27
N ALA A 120 -7.22 7.78 -8.46
CA ALA A 120 -7.62 6.45 -8.89
C ALA A 120 -6.79 5.39 -8.18
N VAL A 121 -7.43 4.31 -7.75
CA VAL A 121 -6.73 3.16 -7.17
C VAL A 121 -5.93 2.44 -8.27
N ARG A 122 -4.68 2.07 -7.95
CA ARG A 122 -3.70 1.41 -8.81
C ARG A 122 -3.05 0.24 -8.06
N TRP A 123 -3.87 -0.57 -7.40
CA TRP A 123 -3.39 -1.73 -6.65
C TRP A 123 -2.66 -2.73 -7.55
N HIS A 124 -3.20 -2.99 -8.74
CA HIS A 124 -2.56 -3.88 -9.73
C HIS A 124 -1.17 -3.39 -10.15
N ALA A 125 -1.01 -2.09 -10.39
CA ALA A 125 0.29 -1.53 -10.72
C ALA A 125 1.29 -1.73 -9.57
N ARG A 126 0.86 -1.49 -8.33
CA ARG A 126 1.70 -1.70 -7.14
C ARG A 126 2.07 -3.18 -6.94
N ARG A 127 1.14 -4.11 -7.16
CA ARG A 127 1.40 -5.56 -7.13
C ARG A 127 2.34 -6.03 -8.23
N ARG A 128 2.51 -5.27 -9.31
CA ARG A 128 3.46 -5.59 -10.39
C ARG A 128 4.82 -4.92 -10.22
N ALA A 129 4.91 -3.93 -9.34
CA ALA A 129 6.14 -3.20 -9.10
C ALA A 129 7.25 -4.11 -8.53
N CYS A 130 8.46 -3.90 -9.02
CA CYS A 130 9.69 -4.56 -8.66
C CYS A 130 10.67 -3.54 -8.09
N VAL A 131 10.94 -3.63 -6.79
CA VAL A 131 11.88 -2.74 -6.10
C VAL A 131 13.12 -3.52 -5.70
N VAL A 132 14.30 -2.92 -5.95
CA VAL A 132 15.57 -3.41 -5.44
C VAL A 132 16.03 -2.52 -4.31
N VAL A 133 16.45 -3.10 -3.19
CA VAL A 133 17.07 -2.38 -2.07
C VAL A 133 18.53 -2.76 -1.99
N GLU A 134 19.41 -1.78 -2.24
CA GLU A 134 20.86 -1.91 -2.22
C GLU A 134 21.38 -1.56 -0.81
N GLY A 135 21.68 -2.59 -0.02
CA GLY A 135 22.11 -2.50 1.37
C GLY A 135 21.05 -3.00 2.35
N ALA A 136 21.33 -4.12 3.02
CA ALA A 136 20.53 -4.69 4.10
C ALA A 136 20.92 -4.04 5.45
N THR A 137 20.81 -2.73 5.52
CA THR A 137 21.20 -1.92 6.69
C THR A 137 20.03 -1.70 7.64
N ARG A 138 20.28 -0.92 8.72
CA ARG A 138 19.24 -0.41 9.62
C ARG A 138 18.18 0.47 8.95
N VAL A 139 18.38 0.86 7.69
CA VAL A 139 17.37 1.56 6.88
C VAL A 139 16.81 0.62 5.82
N GLY A 140 17.67 -0.12 5.12
CA GLY A 140 17.27 -0.92 3.97
C GLY A 140 16.27 -2.03 4.29
N VAL A 141 16.49 -2.79 5.36
CA VAL A 141 15.56 -3.89 5.71
C VAL A 141 14.20 -3.38 6.19
N PRO A 142 14.10 -2.37 7.06
CA PRO A 142 12.80 -1.75 7.37
C PRO A 142 12.08 -1.19 6.15
N VAL A 143 12.79 -0.54 5.22
CA VAL A 143 12.19 -0.04 3.97
C VAL A 143 11.70 -1.18 3.09
N ALA A 144 12.50 -2.24 2.90
CA ALA A 144 12.10 -3.42 2.16
C ALA A 144 10.84 -4.09 2.75
N THR A 145 10.80 -4.19 4.07
CA THR A 145 9.68 -4.77 4.84
C THR A 145 8.42 -3.92 4.70
N LEU A 146 8.55 -2.59 4.79
CA LEU A 146 7.45 -1.64 4.58
C LEU A 146 6.90 -1.73 3.15
N LEU A 147 7.76 -1.69 2.13
CA LEU A 147 7.34 -1.80 0.73
C LEU A 147 6.56 -3.09 0.46
N ALA A 148 7.06 -4.21 0.98
CA ALA A 148 6.41 -5.49 0.86
C ALA A 148 5.05 -5.54 1.58
N ALA A 149 4.98 -5.00 2.81
CA ALA A 149 3.74 -4.89 3.57
C ALA A 149 2.70 -4.01 2.85
N SER A 150 3.15 -2.92 2.22
CA SER A 150 2.33 -2.01 1.41
C SER A 150 1.94 -2.56 0.04
N GLY A 151 2.22 -3.83 -0.24
CA GLY A 151 1.74 -4.53 -1.41
C GLY A 151 2.68 -4.51 -2.61
N VAL A 152 3.93 -4.05 -2.50
CA VAL A 152 4.88 -4.21 -3.63
C VAL A 152 5.06 -5.69 -3.95
N GLY A 153 4.91 -6.03 -5.23
CA GLY A 153 4.90 -7.40 -5.73
C GLY A 153 6.22 -8.13 -5.52
N ARG A 154 7.32 -7.46 -5.86
CA ARG A 154 8.68 -7.99 -5.70
C ARG A 154 9.58 -6.99 -4.98
N VAL A 155 10.24 -7.45 -3.94
CA VAL A 155 11.24 -6.69 -3.19
C VAL A 155 12.51 -7.54 -3.06
N SER A 156 13.56 -7.16 -3.79
CA SER A 156 14.84 -7.85 -3.77
C SER A 156 15.84 -7.04 -2.96
N VAL A 157 16.38 -7.60 -1.87
CA VAL A 157 17.44 -6.95 -1.08
C VAL A 157 18.80 -7.51 -1.50
N ARG A 158 19.77 -6.63 -1.74
CA ARG A 158 21.14 -6.96 -2.12
C ARG A 158 22.11 -6.46 -1.07
N ASP A 159 22.93 -7.36 -0.54
CA ASP A 159 23.97 -7.08 0.45
C ASP A 159 24.95 -8.26 0.50
N GLU A 160 26.24 -7.98 0.65
CA GLU A 160 27.29 -9.01 0.72
C GLU A 160 27.81 -9.24 2.16
N GLY A 161 27.31 -8.43 3.10
CA GLY A 161 27.75 -8.41 4.48
C GLY A 161 27.10 -9.47 5.36
N VAL A 162 27.64 -9.57 6.57
CA VAL A 162 27.15 -10.41 7.66
C VAL A 162 26.50 -9.52 8.72
N ALA A 163 25.40 -9.99 9.31
CA ALA A 163 24.69 -9.28 10.35
C ALA A 163 25.54 -9.22 11.63
N THR A 164 25.58 -8.05 12.23
CA THR A 164 26.26 -7.74 13.49
C THR A 164 25.23 -7.35 14.54
N ALA A 165 25.60 -7.40 15.82
CA ALA A 165 24.75 -6.90 16.91
C ALA A 165 24.21 -5.47 16.66
N GLY A 166 25.02 -4.61 16.02
CA GLY A 166 24.67 -3.23 15.69
C GLY A 166 23.59 -3.06 14.63
N ASP A 167 23.25 -4.11 13.88
CA ASP A 167 22.27 -4.05 12.79
C ASP A 167 20.81 -4.22 13.25
N THR A 168 20.61 -4.62 14.51
CA THR A 168 19.27 -4.85 15.07
C THR A 168 18.43 -3.57 15.00
N VAL A 169 17.23 -3.68 14.42
CA VAL A 169 16.31 -2.55 14.26
C VAL A 169 14.86 -3.03 14.16
N ALA A 170 13.91 -2.22 14.61
CA ALA A 170 12.49 -2.48 14.44
C ALA A 170 12.15 -2.62 12.95
N GLY A 171 11.38 -3.67 12.61
CA GLY A 171 11.01 -3.97 11.21
C GLY A 171 12.18 -4.44 10.33
N GLY A 172 13.37 -4.67 10.89
CA GLY A 172 14.54 -5.12 10.16
C GLY A 172 15.14 -6.42 10.70
N LEU A 173 16.47 -6.46 10.76
CA LEU A 173 17.21 -7.56 11.37
C LEU A 173 16.96 -7.59 12.89
N THR A 174 16.99 -8.79 13.43
CA THR A 174 16.81 -9.08 14.86
C THR A 174 18.13 -9.53 15.49
N ALA A 175 18.21 -9.54 16.83
CA ALA A 175 19.39 -10.04 17.53
C ALA A 175 19.71 -11.52 17.20
N ALA A 176 18.70 -12.31 16.82
CA ALA A 176 18.88 -13.71 16.41
C ALA A 176 19.55 -13.84 15.03
N ASP A 177 19.67 -12.75 14.28
CA ASP A 177 20.27 -12.76 12.96
C ASP A 177 21.79 -12.58 12.96
N GLU A 178 22.40 -12.27 14.10
CA GLU A 178 23.84 -12.06 14.23
C GLU A 178 24.66 -13.24 13.67
N GLY A 179 25.68 -12.92 12.87
CA GLY A 179 26.52 -13.91 12.20
C GLY A 179 25.92 -14.51 10.91
N ARG A 180 24.66 -14.22 10.57
CA ARG A 180 24.04 -14.69 9.32
C ARG A 180 24.31 -13.72 8.16
N PRO A 181 24.30 -14.20 6.89
CA PRO A 181 24.30 -13.31 5.74
C PRO A 181 23.11 -12.34 5.79
N ARG A 182 23.37 -11.03 5.64
CA ARG A 182 22.32 -10.01 5.79
C ARG A 182 21.20 -10.16 4.76
N THR A 183 21.50 -10.64 3.56
CA THR A 183 20.48 -10.93 2.53
C THR A 183 19.47 -11.99 2.97
N LEU A 184 19.92 -13.05 3.64
CA LEU A 184 19.03 -14.10 4.15
C LEU A 184 18.20 -13.58 5.32
N ALA A 185 18.83 -12.86 6.26
CA ALA A 185 18.12 -12.25 7.38
C ALA A 185 17.09 -11.21 6.92
N ALA A 186 17.42 -10.41 5.89
CA ALA A 186 16.49 -9.47 5.28
C ALA A 186 15.32 -10.19 4.59
N ALA A 187 15.58 -11.27 3.85
CA ALA A 187 14.53 -12.06 3.24
C ALA A 187 13.55 -12.63 4.29
N ASP A 188 14.06 -13.10 5.44
CA ASP A 188 13.23 -13.55 6.55
C ASP A 188 12.39 -12.40 7.13
N ALA A 189 12.98 -11.21 7.30
CA ALA A 189 12.25 -10.03 7.78
C ALA A 189 11.10 -9.63 6.85
N VAL A 190 11.36 -9.57 5.55
CA VAL A 190 10.32 -9.25 4.56
C VAL A 190 9.22 -10.32 4.55
N ARG A 191 9.59 -11.61 4.61
CA ARG A 191 8.62 -12.73 4.64
C ARG A 191 7.73 -12.70 5.87
N ARG A 192 8.24 -12.25 7.03
CA ARG A 192 7.43 -12.06 8.25
C ARG A 192 6.35 -11.00 8.06
N ALA A 193 6.64 -9.91 7.34
CA ALA A 193 5.68 -8.84 7.10
C ALA A 193 4.72 -9.14 5.94
N SER A 194 5.23 -9.70 4.85
CA SER A 194 4.44 -10.07 3.67
C SER A 194 4.92 -11.41 3.10
N PRO A 195 4.24 -12.52 3.40
CA PRO A 195 4.59 -13.83 2.86
C PRO A 195 4.28 -13.96 1.35
N LEU A 196 3.57 -13.00 0.77
CA LEU A 196 3.11 -13.00 -0.63
C LEU A 196 4.05 -12.19 -1.56
N THR A 197 5.03 -11.50 -1.00
CA THR A 197 6.00 -10.73 -1.79
C THR A 197 7.06 -11.66 -2.36
N ASP A 198 7.36 -11.50 -3.65
CA ASP A 198 8.46 -12.20 -4.31
C ASP A 198 9.80 -11.59 -3.87
N LEU A 199 10.68 -12.44 -3.33
CA LEU A 199 12.00 -12.04 -2.83
C LEU A 199 13.14 -12.44 -3.78
N ARG A 200 12.81 -13.09 -4.90
CA ARG A 200 13.83 -13.55 -5.84
C ARG A 200 14.52 -12.35 -6.49
N PRO A 201 15.82 -12.48 -6.81
CA PRO A 201 16.50 -11.51 -7.65
C PRO A 201 15.74 -11.28 -8.96
N LEU A 202 15.80 -10.06 -9.48
CA LEU A 202 15.23 -9.77 -10.80
C LEU A 202 15.91 -10.63 -11.87
N PRO A 203 15.16 -11.14 -12.86
CA PRO A 203 15.75 -11.81 -14.00
C PRO A 203 16.76 -10.90 -14.72
N PRO A 204 17.86 -11.46 -15.27
CA PRO A 204 18.80 -10.68 -16.07
C PRO A 204 18.10 -9.89 -17.17
N GLY A 205 18.51 -8.63 -17.37
CA GLY A 205 17.91 -7.74 -18.38
C GLY A 205 16.58 -7.10 -17.97
N THR A 206 16.06 -7.38 -16.77
CA THR A 206 14.87 -6.68 -16.25
C THR A 206 15.29 -5.43 -15.50
N THR A 207 14.76 -4.27 -15.89
CA THR A 207 14.94 -3.01 -15.16
C THR A 207 13.97 -2.96 -13.97
N PRO A 208 14.45 -2.70 -12.74
CA PRO A 208 13.55 -2.47 -11.61
C PRO A 208 12.79 -1.16 -11.79
N ASP A 209 11.58 -1.08 -11.22
CA ASP A 209 10.78 0.15 -11.21
C ASP A 209 11.38 1.21 -10.27
N LEU A 210 12.09 0.74 -9.23
CA LEU A 210 12.81 1.60 -8.28
C LEU A 210 14.01 0.86 -7.68
N VAL A 211 15.12 1.58 -7.52
CA VAL A 211 16.24 1.18 -6.66
C VAL A 211 16.31 2.07 -5.43
N VAL A 212 16.27 1.48 -4.23
CA VAL A 212 16.52 2.19 -2.97
C VAL A 212 17.97 1.97 -2.57
N LEU A 213 18.74 3.04 -2.53
CA LEU A 213 20.13 3.04 -2.09
C LEU A 213 20.19 3.25 -0.58
N ALA A 214 20.33 2.14 0.16
CA ALA A 214 20.29 2.10 1.62
C ALA A 214 21.64 1.78 2.28
N ARG A 215 22.71 1.83 1.50
CA ARG A 215 24.10 1.74 1.95
C ARG A 215 24.75 3.14 2.01
N PRO A 216 25.85 3.32 2.76
CA PRO A 216 26.68 4.51 2.62
C PRO A 216 27.08 4.70 1.15
N TRP A 217 26.82 5.89 0.59
CA TRP A 217 27.12 6.24 -0.80
C TRP A 217 27.81 7.59 -0.87
N GLY A 218 28.56 7.82 -1.94
CA GLY A 218 29.24 9.09 -2.21
C GLY A 218 29.05 9.52 -3.66
N ALA A 219 29.39 10.76 -3.99
CA ALA A 219 29.21 11.33 -5.33
C ALA A 219 29.91 10.55 -6.46
N SER A 220 30.90 9.73 -6.11
CA SER A 220 31.65 8.88 -7.05
C SER A 220 31.31 7.39 -6.93
N ASP A 221 30.13 7.04 -6.39
CA ASP A 221 29.68 5.65 -6.32
C ASP A 221 29.42 5.10 -7.74
N PRO A 222 30.16 4.07 -8.20
CA PRO A 222 29.97 3.49 -9.53
C PRO A 222 28.57 2.92 -9.77
N LEU A 223 27.90 2.47 -8.70
CA LEU A 223 26.52 2.00 -8.80
C LEU A 223 25.58 3.14 -9.21
N LEU A 224 25.75 4.32 -8.62
CA LEU A 224 24.91 5.48 -8.93
C LEU A 224 25.11 5.93 -10.38
N ALA A 225 26.38 5.97 -10.84
CA ALA A 225 26.69 6.25 -12.24
C ALA A 225 26.03 5.24 -13.19
N GLY A 226 26.15 3.94 -12.89
CA GLY A 226 25.52 2.89 -13.69
C GLY A 226 23.98 2.97 -13.71
N LEU A 227 23.35 3.38 -12.62
CA LEU A 227 21.88 3.58 -12.56
C LEU A 227 21.44 4.78 -13.41
N HIS A 228 22.20 5.88 -13.41
CA HIS A 228 21.95 7.02 -14.28
C HIS A 228 22.06 6.63 -15.76
N ASP A 229 23.16 5.96 -16.13
CA ASP A 229 23.41 5.53 -17.51
C ASP A 229 22.33 4.56 -18.01
N ALA A 230 21.83 3.70 -17.11
CA ALA A 230 20.78 2.73 -17.42
C ALA A 230 19.36 3.30 -17.38
N GLY A 231 19.15 4.56 -17.02
CA GLY A 231 17.81 5.14 -16.93
C GLY A 231 16.97 4.56 -15.79
N VAL A 232 17.58 4.16 -14.67
CA VAL A 232 16.87 3.49 -13.57
C VAL A 232 16.50 4.48 -12.46
N THR A 233 15.20 4.62 -12.20
CA THR A 233 14.65 5.41 -11.09
C THR A 233 15.24 4.94 -9.76
N HIS A 234 15.76 5.87 -8.96
CA HIS A 234 16.35 5.53 -7.68
C HIS A 234 16.13 6.60 -6.60
N LEU A 235 16.12 6.13 -5.37
CA LEU A 235 15.96 6.93 -4.16
C LEU A 235 17.09 6.60 -3.19
N VAL A 236 17.75 7.62 -2.68
CA VAL A 236 18.65 7.46 -1.55
C VAL A 236 17.86 7.47 -0.24
N ALA A 237 18.13 6.50 0.63
CA ALA A 237 17.60 6.48 1.99
C ALA A 237 18.64 5.87 2.94
N ALA A 238 19.35 6.70 3.70
CA ALA A 238 20.47 6.26 4.54
C ALA A 238 20.58 7.06 5.84
N VAL A 239 21.35 6.55 6.80
CA VAL A 239 21.76 7.30 7.99
C VAL A 239 23.19 7.80 7.79
N ARG A 240 23.42 9.09 8.05
CA ARG A 240 24.73 9.73 8.06
C ARG A 240 25.01 10.26 9.47
N GLY A 241 25.84 9.54 10.23
CA GLY A 241 26.04 9.83 11.65
C GLY A 241 24.77 9.58 12.45
N ASP A 242 24.19 10.64 13.02
CA ASP A 242 22.91 10.63 13.75
C ASP A 242 21.71 11.09 12.91
N THR A 243 21.96 11.48 11.65
CA THR A 243 20.96 12.11 10.79
C THR A 243 20.41 11.13 9.76
N GLY A 244 19.09 10.96 9.72
CA GLY A 244 18.40 10.25 8.64
C GLY A 244 18.30 11.13 7.39
N VAL A 245 18.65 10.58 6.22
CA VAL A 245 18.62 11.28 4.94
C VAL A 245 17.74 10.48 3.97
N VAL A 246 16.76 11.17 3.40
CA VAL A 246 15.94 10.67 2.29
C VAL A 246 16.10 11.64 1.13
N GLY A 247 16.47 11.11 -0.02
CA GLY A 247 16.79 11.89 -1.21
C GLY A 247 18.30 11.91 -1.54
N PRO A 248 18.65 12.21 -2.79
CA PRO A 248 17.75 12.63 -3.87
C PRO A 248 16.86 11.49 -4.40
N TRP A 249 15.69 11.89 -4.91
CA TRP A 249 14.89 11.09 -5.82
C TRP A 249 15.32 11.44 -7.24
N TRP A 250 15.60 10.43 -8.05
CA TRP A 250 15.91 10.60 -9.45
C TRP A 250 15.00 9.72 -10.28
N CYS A 251 14.43 10.29 -11.34
CA CYS A 251 13.68 9.57 -12.37
C CYS A 251 14.16 10.02 -13.76
N PRO A 252 14.17 9.13 -14.76
CA PRO A 252 14.37 9.52 -16.15
C PRO A 252 13.34 10.56 -16.59
N ALA A 253 13.74 11.45 -17.50
CA ALA A 253 12.87 12.44 -18.12
C ALA A 253 11.88 11.80 -19.11
#